data_AF-A0A504I3Y8-F1
#
_entry.id   AF-A0A504I3Y8-F1
#
_cell.length_a   1.000
_cell.length_b   1.000
_cell.length_c   1.000
_cell.angle_alpha   90.00
_cell.angle_beta   90.00
_cell.angle_gamma   90.00
#
_symmetry.space_group_name_H-M   'P 1'
#
loop_
_entity.id
_entity.type
_entity.pdbx_description
1 polymer ?
#
loop_
_entity_poly.entity_id
_entity_poly.type
_entity_poly.pdbx_seq_one_letter_code
_entity_poly.pdbx_strand_id
1 'polypeptide(L)' 'EPNQSLFRMQPTDITEEGPFCPRNNVVPVPEGPGLGITLSRERLAACHRDFAENGPCNKYHDPAKPGTYRRLPLN' A
#
# COMPACT_ATOMS: atom_id res chain seq x y z
N GLU A 1 15.10 -4.19 -7.55
CA GLU A 1 15.46 -5.13 -6.46
C GLU A 1 14.22 -5.90 -6.04
N PRO A 2 14.34 -7.19 -5.69
CA PRO A 2 13.25 -7.92 -5.05
C PRO A 2 12.95 -7.24 -3.72
N ASN A 3 11.76 -6.65 -3.59
CA ASN A 3 11.34 -5.99 -2.37
C ASN A 3 10.16 -6.76 -1.76
N GLN A 4 10.43 -7.68 -0.83
CA GLN A 4 9.39 -8.14 0.08
C GLN A 4 9.23 -7.10 1.18
N SER A 5 8.47 -6.04 0.92
CA SER A 5 7.99 -5.17 1.99
C SER A 5 6.54 -5.50 2.24
N LEU A 6 6.29 -6.27 3.31
CA LEU A 6 4.94 -6.48 3.84
C LEU A 6 4.23 -5.15 4.10
N PHE A 7 4.97 -4.05 4.32
CA PHE A 7 4.42 -2.75 4.70
C PHE A 7 5.08 -1.63 3.89
N ARG A 8 4.27 -0.68 3.38
CA ARG A 8 4.65 0.48 2.54
C ARG A 8 4.90 0.25 1.04
N MET A 9 4.01 -0.46 0.35
CA MET A 9 3.91 -0.27 -1.11
C MET A 9 2.58 0.30 -1.59
N GLN A 10 1.56 0.33 -0.74
CA GLN A 10 0.28 0.91 -1.07
C GLN A 10 0.07 2.16 -0.22
N PRO A 11 -0.26 3.32 -0.82
CA PRO A 11 -0.51 4.56 -0.09
C PRO A 11 -1.77 4.49 0.78
N THR A 12 -2.62 3.48 0.55
CA THR A 12 -3.92 3.34 1.19
C THR A 12 -4.13 1.89 1.62
N ASP A 13 -4.82 1.71 2.75
CA ASP A 13 -5.33 0.41 3.22
C ASP A 13 -6.85 0.38 3.11
N ILE A 14 -7.40 -0.78 2.75
CA ILE A 14 -8.83 -1.06 2.62
C ILE A 14 -9.40 -1.87 3.79
N THR A 15 -8.62 -2.14 4.84
CA THR A 15 -9.10 -2.78 6.08
C THR A 15 -9.59 -1.73 7.09
N GLU A 16 -10.57 -2.07 7.94
CA GLU A 16 -11.06 -1.16 8.99
C GLU A 16 -10.07 -1.05 10.16
N GLU A 17 -9.37 -2.14 10.47
CA GLU A 17 -8.35 -2.24 11.51
C GLU A 17 -7.12 -1.39 11.18
N GLY A 18 -7.00 -0.95 9.93
CA GLY A 18 -5.89 -0.17 9.41
C GLY A 18 -4.68 -1.03 9.09
N PRO A 19 -3.60 -0.41 8.60
CA PRO A 19 -2.43 -1.14 8.16
C PRO A 19 -1.84 -1.90 9.33
N PHE A 20 -1.47 -3.15 9.08
CA PHE A 20 -0.58 -3.90 9.96
C PHE A 20 0.64 -3.02 10.25
N CYS A 21 0.81 -2.68 11.54
CA CYS A 21 1.86 -1.80 12.02
C CYS A 21 2.85 -2.64 12.83
N PRO A 22 3.96 -3.12 12.24
CA PRO A 22 4.97 -3.84 13.00
C PRO A 22 5.49 -3.00 14.15
N ARG A 23 5.67 -3.63 15.31
CA ARG A 23 6.39 -3.06 16.45
C ARG A 23 7.55 -3.98 16.79
N ASN A 24 8.75 -3.43 16.89
CA ASN A 24 9.97 -4.21 17.19
C ASN A 24 10.18 -5.40 16.23
N ASN A 25 9.97 -5.20 14.93
CA ASN A 25 10.04 -6.23 13.90
C ASN A 25 9.03 -7.39 14.05
N VAL A 26 7.96 -7.18 14.80
CA VAL A 26 6.88 -8.16 15.00
C VAL A 26 5.56 -7.60 14.51
N VAL A 27 4.83 -8.40 13.74
CA VAL A 27 3.41 -8.17 13.42
C VAL A 27 2.60 -9.14 14.28
N PRO A 28 1.72 -8.64 15.17
CA PRO A 28 0.87 -9.52 15.94
C PRO A 28 -0.09 -10.27 15.02
N VAL A 29 -0.24 -11.58 15.24
CA VAL A 29 -1.24 -12.39 14.53
C VAL A 29 -2.62 -12.00 15.05
N PRO A 30 -3.59 -11.69 14.19
CA PRO A 30 -4.96 -11.43 14.62
C PRO A 30 -5.57 -12.61 15.40
N GLU A 31 -6.25 -12.32 16.51
CA GLU A 31 -6.87 -13.34 17.36
C GLU A 31 -8.33 -13.68 16.95
N GLY A 32 -8.92 -12.85 16.07
CA GLY A 32 -10.26 -13.06 15.55
C GLY A 32 -10.35 -14.21 14.54
N PRO A 33 -11.57 -14.65 14.19
CA PRO A 33 -11.76 -15.72 13.22
C PRO A 33 -11.29 -15.33 11.80
N GLY A 34 -10.96 -16.34 11.00
CA GLY A 34 -10.58 -16.16 9.61
C GLY A 34 -9.27 -15.38 9.46
N LEU A 35 -9.27 -14.35 8.61
CA LEU A 35 -8.10 -13.47 8.42
C LEU A 35 -7.96 -12.40 9.51
N GLY A 36 -8.95 -12.26 10.40
CA GLY A 36 -8.95 -11.26 11.47
C GLY A 36 -8.95 -9.81 10.98
N ILE A 37 -9.55 -9.54 9.81
CA ILE A 37 -9.71 -8.20 9.25
C ILE A 37 -11.13 -7.99 8.72
N THR A 38 -11.54 -6.74 8.65
CA THR A 38 -12.83 -6.29 8.11
C THR A 38 -12.57 -5.41 6.89
N LEU A 39 -13.24 -5.69 5.78
CA LEU A 39 -13.13 -4.88 4.58
C LEU A 39 -13.86 -3.54 4.75
N SER A 40 -13.13 -2.45 4.61
CA SER A 40 -13.68 -1.10 4.55
C SER A 40 -14.27 -0.82 3.16
N ARG A 41 -15.60 -0.82 3.08
CA ARG A 41 -16.33 -0.57 1.82
C ARG A 41 -16.09 0.82 1.28
N GLU A 42 -15.97 1.81 2.16
CA GLU A 42 -15.71 3.20 1.79
C GLU A 42 -14.32 3.35 1.18
N ARG A 43 -13.29 2.84 1.86
CA ARG A 43 -11.89 2.92 1.37
C ARG A 43 -11.71 2.13 0.09
N LEU A 44 -12.33 0.96 -0.02
CA LEU A 44 -12.32 0.20 -1.27
C LEU A 44 -12.97 0.97 -2.42
N ALA A 45 -14.11 1.62 -2.17
CA ALA A 45 -14.78 2.43 -3.19
C ALA A 45 -13.91 3.64 -3.60
N ALA A 46 -13.18 4.25 -2.67
CA ALA A 46 -12.24 5.32 -2.96
C ALA A 46 -11.07 4.84 -3.83
N CYS A 47 -10.43 3.72 -3.48
CA CYS A 47 -9.37 3.12 -4.29
C CYS A 47 -9.86 2.71 -5.68
N HIS A 48 -11.10 2.22 -5.80
CA HIS A 48 -11.70 1.89 -7.08
C HIS A 48 -11.89 3.13 -7.96
N ARG A 49 -12.42 4.22 -7.42
CA ARG A 49 -12.56 5.49 -8.16
C ARG A 49 -11.21 6.04 -8.60
N ASP A 50 -10.23 6.06 -7.70
CA ASP A 50 -8.87 6.50 -8.01
C ASP A 50 -8.27 5.70 -9.16
N PHE A 51 -8.38 4.37 -9.12
CA PHE A 51 -7.90 3.52 -10.22
C PHE A 51 -8.63 3.79 -11.53
N ALA A 52 -9.94 4.00 -11.51
CA ALA A 52 -10.73 4.28 -12.70
C ALA A 52 -10.36 5.63 -13.33
N GLU A 53 -10.05 6.63 -12.51
CA GLU A 53 -9.74 8.00 -12.93
C GLU A 53 -8.26 8.16 -13.33
N ASN A 54 -7.34 7.60 -12.54
CA ASN A 54 -5.89 7.84 -12.64
C ASN A 54 -5.10 6.63 -13.17
N GLY A 55 -5.75 5.47 -13.30
CA GLY A 55 -5.12 4.23 -13.72
C GLY A 55 -4.26 3.57 -12.62
N PRO A 56 -3.42 2.58 -12.99
CA PRO A 56 -2.58 1.89 -12.01
C PRO A 56 -1.52 2.81 -11.39
N CYS A 57 -1.38 2.75 -10.06
CA CYS A 57 -0.32 3.46 -9.35
C CYS A 57 1.07 3.00 -9.83
N ASN A 58 1.85 3.92 -10.38
CA ASN A 58 3.22 3.66 -10.79
C ASN A 58 4.19 4.29 -9.80
N LYS A 59 4.66 3.50 -8.83
CA LYS A 59 5.65 3.91 -7.81
C LYS A 59 6.99 4.42 -8.37
N TYR A 60 7.24 4.19 -9.65
CA TYR A 60 8.45 4.64 -10.35
C TYR A 60 8.24 5.89 -11.20
N HIS A 61 7.01 6.41 -11.26
CA HIS A 61 6.71 7.62 -12.02
C HIS A 61 7.41 8.82 -11.39
N ASP A 62 8.39 9.38 -12.11
CA ASP A 62 8.96 10.69 -11.82
C ASP A 62 8.19 11.76 -12.63
N PRO A 63 7.37 12.61 -11.99
CA PRO A 63 6.63 13.65 -12.71
C PRO A 63 7.55 14.69 -13.37
N ALA A 64 8.79 14.84 -12.89
CA ALA A 64 9.78 15.72 -13.50
C ALA A 64 10.51 15.06 -14.69
N LYS A 65 10.53 13.71 -14.78
CA LYS A 65 11.20 12.94 -15.84
C LYS A 65 10.42 11.66 -16.20
N PRO A 66 9.29 11.79 -16.94
CA PRO A 66 8.47 10.65 -17.33
C PRO A 66 9.28 9.57 -18.06
N GLY A 67 9.00 8.29 -17.76
CA GLY A 67 9.67 7.14 -18.39
C GLY A 67 11.04 6.79 -17.82
N THR A 68 11.52 7.50 -16.79
CA THR A 68 12.79 7.20 -16.12
C THR A 68 12.58 6.68 -14.70
N TYR A 69 13.46 5.77 -14.26
CA TYR A 69 13.48 5.28 -12.88
C TYR A 69 14.43 6.14 -12.04
N ARG A 70 13.95 6.72 -10.93
CA ARG A 70 14.85 7.30 -9.92
C ARG A 70 15.60 6.19 -9.18
N ARG A 71 16.93 6.21 -9.23
CA ARG A 71 17.78 5.39 -8.35
C ARG A 71 17.98 6.12 -7.03
N LEU A 72 17.83 5.39 -5.93
CA LEU A 72 18.18 5.83 -4.58
C LEU A 72 19.69 5.55 -4.31
N PRO A 73 20.36 6.31 -3.43
CA PRO A 73 19.85 7.48 -2.71
C PRO A 73 19.67 8.69 -3.64
N LEU A 74 18.76 9.58 -3.26
CA LEU A 74 18.68 10.90 -3.88
C LEU A 74 19.81 11.74 -3.28
N ASN A 75 20.68 12.27 -4.14
CA ASN A 75 21.76 13.19 -3.72
C ASN A 75 21.18 14.51 -3.17
#